data_AF-A0A6B0WT73-F1
#
_entry.id   AF-A0A6B0WT73-F1
#
_cell.length_a   1.000
_cell.length_b   1.000
_cell.length_c   1.000
_cell.angle_alpha   90.00
_cell.angle_beta   90.00
_cell.angle_gamma   90.00
#
_symmetry.space_group_name_H-M   'P 1'
#
loop_
_entity.id
_entity.type
_entity.pdbx_description
1 polymer ?
#
loop_
_entity_poly.entity_id
_entity_poly.type
_entity_poly.pdbx_seq_one_letter_code
_entity_poly.pdbx_strand_id
1 'polypeptide(L)' 'MGNRQKPGKTPNRPGEYVERGPRGGHVPNPREVTIEEGDTPLPPTSEKGHTWERTGPPKP' A
#
# COMPACT_ATOMS: atom_id res chain seq x y z
N MET A 1 -8.84 -13.28 2.33
CA MET A 1 -8.54 -12.89 0.92
C MET A 1 -7.87 -11.53 0.97
N GLY A 2 -6.66 -11.41 0.44
CA GLY A 2 -5.71 -10.35 0.83
C GLY A 2 -6.16 -8.94 0.46
N ASN A 3 -6.11 -8.03 1.43
CA ASN A 3 -6.40 -6.59 1.29
C ASN A 3 -5.28 -5.85 0.53
N ARG A 4 -4.81 -6.42 -0.58
CA ARG A 4 -3.66 -5.93 -1.36
C ARG A 4 -4.13 -5.17 -2.59
N GLN A 5 -3.61 -3.96 -2.78
CA GLN A 5 -4.00 -3.05 -3.84
C GLN A 5 -2.81 -2.75 -4.76
N LYS A 6 -3.08 -2.55 -6.05
CA LYS A 6 -2.04 -2.17 -7.02
C LYS A 6 -1.73 -0.67 -6.87
N PRO A 7 -0.47 -0.25 -7.11
CA PRO A 7 -0.16 1.18 -7.25
C PRO A 7 -1.02 1.82 -8.35
N GLY A 8 -1.29 3.12 -8.23
CA GLY A 8 -2.12 3.87 -9.17
C GLY A 8 -3.62 3.58 -9.08
N LYS A 9 -4.08 2.81 -8.08
CA LYS A 9 -5.50 2.61 -7.79
C LYS A 9 -5.94 3.46 -6.61
N THR A 10 -7.20 3.84 -6.60
CA THR A 10 -7.82 4.47 -5.43
C THR A 10 -7.69 3.53 -4.22
N PRO A 11 -7.14 3.99 -3.08
CA PRO A 11 -7.09 3.21 -1.86
C PRO A 11 -8.50 2.84 -1.43
N ASN A 12 -8.68 1.64 -0.90
CA ASN A 12 -10.00 1.20 -0.42
C ASN A 12 -10.43 2.01 0.81
N ARG A 13 -9.47 2.44 1.64
CA ARG A 13 -9.67 3.22 2.87
C ARG A 13 -8.39 4.03 3.19
N PRO A 14 -8.50 5.18 3.86
CA PRO A 14 -7.33 5.85 4.44
C PRO A 14 -6.67 4.94 5.49
N GLY A 15 -5.35 5.02 5.61
CA GLY A 15 -4.59 4.15 6.48
C GLY A 15 -3.08 4.17 6.26
N GLU A 16 -2.38 3.44 7.12
CA GLU A 16 -1.00 3.03 6.87
C GLU A 16 -1.00 1.85 5.90
N TYR A 17 -0.10 1.92 4.91
CA TYR A 17 0.10 0.90 3.90
C TYR A 17 1.57 0.48 3.85
N VAL A 18 1.80 -0.82 3.72
CA VAL A 18 3.13 -1.41 3.55
C VAL A 18 3.25 -2.06 2.18
N GLU A 19 4.40 -1.89 1.55
CA GLU A 19 4.70 -2.52 0.28
C GLU A 19 4.89 -4.04 0.45
N ARG A 20 4.29 -4.79 -0.47
CA ARG A 20 4.35 -6.25 -0.55
C ARG A 20 4.72 -6.70 -1.95
N GLY A 21 5.40 -7.84 -2.04
CA GLY A 21 5.80 -8.42 -3.32
C GLY A 21 4.59 -8.82 -4.19
N PRO A 22 4.81 -9.30 -5.43
CA PRO A 22 3.73 -9.48 -6.41
C PRO A 22 2.63 -10.46 -6.02
N ARG A 23 2.91 -11.36 -5.08
CA ARG A 23 1.95 -12.34 -4.52
C ARG A 23 1.65 -12.10 -3.04
N GLY A 24 2.04 -10.92 -2.52
CA GLY A 24 1.94 -10.57 -1.11
C GLY A 24 3.10 -11.07 -0.25
N GLY A 25 4.25 -11.37 -0.86
CA GLY A 25 5.46 -11.74 -0.13
C GLY A 25 6.06 -10.56 0.64
N HIS A 26 6.91 -10.87 1.61
CA HIS A 26 7.70 -9.86 2.31
C HIS A 26 8.70 -9.21 1.34
N VAL A 27 8.82 -7.88 1.41
CA VAL A 27 9.83 -7.11 0.69
C VAL A 27 10.83 -6.63 1.74
N PRO A 28 12.14 -6.90 1.59
CA PRO A 28 13.16 -6.35 2.47
C PRO A 28 13.12 -4.82 2.45
N ASN A 29 13.14 -4.18 3.62
CA ASN A 29 12.99 -2.73 3.78
C ASN A 29 11.78 -2.19 2.99
N PRO A 30 10.56 -2.66 3.32
CA PRO A 30 9.39 -2.31 2.55
C PRO A 30 9.13 -0.81 2.66
N ARG A 31 8.64 -0.20 1.58
CA ARG A 31 8.13 1.16 1.66
C ARG A 31 6.88 1.16 2.53
N GLU A 32 6.78 2.13 3.43
CA GLU A 32 5.60 2.40 4.23
C GLU A 32 5.08 3.78 3.86
N VAL A 33 3.76 3.91 3.71
CA VAL A 33 3.10 5.17 3.38
C VAL A 33 1.84 5.35 4.20
N THR A 34 1.63 6.58 4.67
CA THR A 34 0.34 7.04 5.21
C THR A 34 -0.50 7.54 4.04
N ILE A 35 -1.76 7.10 3.98
CA ILE A 35 -2.75 7.53 3.00
C ILE A 35 -3.89 8.19 3.75
N GLU A 36 -4.06 9.50 3.55
CA GLU A 36 -5.11 10.29 4.18
C GLU A 36 -6.43 10.25 3.40
N GLU A 37 -7.46 10.88 3.96
CA GLU A 37 -8.73 11.03 3.27
C GLU A 37 -8.58 11.98 2.08
N GLY A 38 -8.90 11.50 0.87
CA GLY A 38 -8.71 12.25 -0.37
C GLY A 38 -7.42 11.92 -1.12
N ASP A 39 -6.47 11.24 -0.49
CA ASP A 39 -5.22 10.81 -1.13
C ASP A 39 -5.49 9.74 -2.18
N THR A 40 -5.50 10.16 -3.43
CA THR A 40 -5.71 9.29 -4.57
C THR A 40 -4.81 9.71 -5.74
N PRO A 41 -4.24 8.77 -6.50
CA PRO A 41 -4.22 7.32 -6.28
C PRO A 41 -3.08 6.86 -5.33
N LEU A 42 -3.08 5.56 -4.96
CA LEU A 42 -1.96 4.94 -4.25
C LEU A 42 -0.62 5.20 -4.98
N PRO A 43 0.46 5.54 -4.25
CA PRO A 43 1.75 5.88 -4.85
C PRO A 43 2.37 4.68 -5.59
N PRO A 44 3.34 4.92 -6.49
CA PRO A 44 4.10 3.84 -7.10
C PRO A 44 4.89 3.05 -6.04
N THR A 45 5.02 1.75 -6.27
CA THR A 45 5.86 0.85 -5.46
C THR A 45 7.32 0.94 -5.90
N SER A 46 8.25 0.44 -5.07
CA SER A 46 9.69 0.43 -5.39
C SER A 46 10.03 -0.44 -6.60
N GLU A 47 9.33 -1.58 -6.76
CA GLU A 47 9.51 -2.47 -7.90
C GLU A 47 8.20 -2.78 -8.64
N LYS A 48 8.34 -3.20 -9.90
CA LYS A 48 7.21 -3.55 -10.75
C LYS A 48 6.52 -4.81 -10.24
N GLY A 49 5.19 -4.73 -10.12
CA GLY A 49 4.35 -5.85 -9.73
C GLY A 49 4.11 -5.94 -8.22
N HIS A 50 4.81 -5.14 -7.41
CA HIS A 50 4.51 -5.00 -6.00
C HIS A 50 3.12 -4.40 -5.75
N THR A 51 2.64 -4.55 -4.53
CA THR A 51 1.30 -4.16 -4.07
C THR A 51 1.37 -3.46 -2.72
N TRP A 52 0.30 -2.75 -2.37
CA TRP A 52 0.12 -2.09 -1.08
C TRP A 52 -0.84 -2.91 -0.22
N GLU A 53 -0.43 -3.23 1.01
CA GLU A 53 -1.28 -3.86 2.02
C GLU A 53 -1.54 -2.87 3.16
N ARG A 54 -2.82 -2.62 3.46
CA ARG A 54 -3.18 -1.74 4.57
C ARG A 54 -2.90 -2.43 5.90
N THR A 55 -2.10 -1.81 6.75
CA THR A 55 -1.70 -2.34 8.07
C THR A 55 -2.48 -1.69 9.22
N GLY A 56 -3.02 -0.49 9.05
CA GLY A 56 -3.71 0.22 10.13
C GLY A 56 -4.43 1.50 9.70
N PRO A 57 -5.08 2.21 10.65
CA PRO A 57 -5.54 3.59 10.44
C PRO A 57 -4.35 4.54 10.25
N PRO A 58 -4.55 5.74 9.65
CA PRO A 58 -3.48 6.74 9.51
C PRO A 58 -2.88 7.07 10.87
N LYS A 59 -1.56 7.23 10.94
CA LYS A 59 -0.91 7.75 12.15
C LYS A 59 -1.36 9.20 12.41
N PRO A 60 -1.61 9.58 13.68
CA PRO A 60 -1.99 10.94 14.05
C PRO A 60 -0.84 11.95 13.89
#